data_AF-A0A8B5ZNR8-F1
#
_entry.id   AF-A0A8B5ZNR8-F1
#
_cell.length_a   1.000
_cell.length_b   1.000
_cell.length_c   1.000
_cell.angle_alpha   90.00
_cell.angle_beta   90.00
_cell.angle_gamma   90.00
#
_symmetry.space_group_name_H-M   'P 1'
#
loop_
_entity.id
_entity.type
_entity.pdbx_description
1 polymer ?
#
loop_
_entity_poly.entity_id
_entity_poly.type
_entity_poly.pdbx_seq_one_letter_code
_entity_poly.pdbx_strand_id
1 'polypeptide(L)'
;MKIKTGTDADYHQCIAIKHEYFKCRDAFEQFRKSAEHLILSGHDKYKSYRTYNSYSYFIHHLYEFLLACHARDFENKNITNKKGIEKNKFIDSLISEDAYRVVNGRIDRIKRGQAPSHENDISHYEKLLPIPASFAQEFRVYRNKISGHASYERTKDLNLTDFYLKYHFYLYLLFVDVGEFWGWQGDDFPEFEDVTNFMKAMARE
;
A
#
# COMPACT_ATOMS: atom_id res chain seq x y z
N MET A 1 0.39 -12.49 20.79
CA MET A 1 1.57 -13.36 20.69
C MET A 1 2.71 -12.48 20.25
N LYS A 2 3.79 -12.39 21.05
CA LYS A 2 4.94 -11.57 20.68
C LYS A 2 5.78 -12.30 19.62
N ILE A 3 6.16 -11.61 18.55
CA ILE A 3 7.07 -12.14 17.53
C ILE A 3 8.40 -11.45 17.77
N LYS A 4 9.34 -12.14 18.42
CA LYS A 4 10.66 -11.59 18.69
C LYS A 4 11.51 -11.62 17.42
N THR A 5 12.22 -10.54 17.14
CA THR A 5 13.13 -10.47 15.99
C THR A 5 14.17 -11.59 16.02
N GLY A 6 14.47 -12.17 14.85
CA GLY A 6 15.46 -13.24 14.71
C GLY A 6 14.96 -14.63 15.13
N THR A 7 13.67 -14.77 15.44
CA THR A 7 13.04 -16.08 15.67
C THR A 7 12.46 -16.64 14.36
N ASP A 8 12.20 -17.94 14.35
CA ASP A 8 11.49 -18.61 13.25
C ASP A 8 10.12 -17.96 12.94
N ALA A 9 9.40 -17.52 13.97
CA ALA A 9 8.16 -16.77 13.82
C ALA A 9 8.35 -15.39 13.15
N ASP A 10 9.48 -14.71 13.40
CA ASP A 10 9.82 -13.46 12.71
C ASP A 10 10.19 -13.71 11.25
N TYR A 11 10.92 -14.80 10.96
CA TYR A 11 11.19 -15.22 9.57
C TYR A 11 9.89 -15.41 8.79
N HIS A 12 8.95 -16.22 9.29
CA HIS A 12 7.65 -16.41 8.64
C HIS A 12 6.83 -15.12 8.52
N GLN A 13 6.89 -14.23 9.52
CA GLN A 13 6.26 -12.91 9.44
C GLN A 13 6.88 -12.04 8.34
N CYS A 14 8.21 -12.06 8.17
CA CYS A 14 8.90 -11.33 7.11
C CYS A 14 8.54 -11.87 5.73
N ILE A 15 8.43 -13.20 5.58
CA ILE A 15 7.95 -13.83 4.34
C ILE A 15 6.52 -13.40 4.03
N ALA A 16 5.62 -13.36 5.03
CA ALA A 16 4.25 -12.89 4.84
C ALA A 16 4.18 -11.41 4.45
N ILE A 17 4.97 -10.54 5.09
CA ILE A 17 5.07 -9.12 4.73
C ILE A 17 5.58 -8.97 3.29
N LYS A 18 6.61 -9.73 2.91
CA LYS A 18 7.18 -9.71 1.56
C LYS A 18 6.18 -10.19 0.51
N HIS A 19 5.40 -11.24 0.80
CA HIS A 19 4.32 -11.69 -0.07
C HIS A 19 3.24 -10.60 -0.25
N GLU A 20 2.84 -9.93 0.83
CA GLU A 20 1.85 -8.85 0.76
C GLU A 20 2.36 -7.63 -0.02
N TYR A 21 3.65 -7.31 0.12
CA TYR A 21 4.32 -6.31 -0.72
C TYR A 21 4.25 -6.68 -2.21
N PHE A 22 4.50 -7.95 -2.58
CA PHE A 22 4.40 -8.35 -3.99
C PHE A 22 2.98 -8.22 -4.54
N LYS A 23 1.95 -8.58 -3.77
CA LYS A 23 0.55 -8.33 -4.19
C LYS A 23 0.27 -6.84 -4.39
N CYS A 24 0.78 -5.99 -3.49
CA CYS A 24 0.69 -4.54 -3.62
C CYS A 24 1.38 -4.04 -4.89
N ARG A 25 2.60 -4.50 -5.14
CA ARG A 25 3.39 -4.14 -6.33
C ARG A 25 2.70 -4.58 -7.62
N ASP A 26 2.19 -5.81 -7.66
CA ASP A 26 1.50 -6.35 -8.83
C ASP A 26 0.19 -5.61 -9.10
N ALA A 27 -0.57 -5.28 -8.05
CA ALA A 27 -1.78 -4.47 -8.16
C ALA A 27 -1.47 -3.05 -8.68
N PHE A 28 -0.41 -2.41 -8.17
CA PHE A 28 0.04 -1.11 -8.65
C PHE A 28 0.49 -1.16 -10.11
N GLU A 29 1.26 -2.18 -10.50
CA GLU A 29 1.76 -2.32 -11.88
C GLU A 29 0.62 -2.61 -12.86
N GLN A 30 -0.37 -3.41 -12.47
CA GLN A 30 -1.60 -3.60 -13.24
C GLN A 30 -2.39 -2.30 -13.38
N PHE A 31 -2.49 -1.51 -12.32
CA PHE A 31 -3.13 -0.19 -12.37
C PHE A 31 -2.38 0.73 -13.34
N ARG A 32 -1.05 0.83 -13.20
CA ARG A 32 -0.19 1.66 -14.05
C ARG A 32 -0.36 1.32 -15.52
N LYS A 33 -0.23 0.05 -15.90
CA LYS A 33 -0.41 -0.43 -17.27
C LYS A 33 -1.83 -0.16 -17.80
N SER A 34 -2.85 -0.40 -16.98
CA SER A 34 -4.24 -0.18 -17.41
C SER A 34 -4.56 1.31 -17.57
N ALA A 35 -4.08 2.16 -16.67
CA ALA A 35 -4.23 3.60 -16.73
C ALA A 35 -3.47 4.20 -17.92
N GLU A 36 -2.24 3.77 -18.17
CA GLU A 36 -1.46 4.14 -19.36
C GLU A 36 -2.22 3.80 -20.65
N HIS A 37 -2.77 2.58 -20.73
CA HIS A 37 -3.57 2.18 -21.89
C HIS A 37 -4.84 3.03 -22.08
N LEU A 38 -5.53 3.39 -20.99
CA LEU A 38 -6.71 4.27 -21.03
C LEU A 38 -6.35 5.66 -21.56
N ILE A 39 -5.21 6.21 -21.15
CA ILE A 39 -4.74 7.54 -21.56
C ILE A 39 -4.36 7.54 -23.05
N LEU A 40 -3.62 6.52 -23.49
CA LEU A 40 -3.07 6.48 -24.86
C LEU A 40 -4.09 6.01 -25.90
N SER A 41 -4.96 5.06 -25.56
CA SER A 41 -5.85 4.37 -26.50
C SER A 41 -7.34 4.65 -26.26
N GLY A 42 -7.66 5.58 -25.35
CA GLY A 42 -9.02 5.86 -24.93
C GLY A 42 -9.62 4.79 -24.01
N HIS A 43 -10.84 5.06 -23.54
CA HIS A 43 -11.52 4.26 -22.53
C HIS A 43 -12.77 3.58 -23.08
N ASP A 44 -13.01 2.36 -22.59
CA ASP A 44 -14.30 1.67 -22.68
C ASP A 44 -14.71 1.20 -21.28
N LYS A 45 -15.95 0.72 -21.13
CA LYS A 45 -16.48 0.29 -19.84
C LYS A 45 -15.64 -0.81 -19.19
N TYR A 46 -15.10 -1.72 -20.00
CA TYR A 46 -14.36 -2.88 -19.51
C TYR A 46 -12.94 -2.50 -19.06
N LYS A 47 -12.24 -1.68 -19.83
CA LYS A 47 -10.93 -1.12 -19.44
C LYS A 47 -11.04 -0.24 -18.19
N SER A 48 -12.11 0.56 -18.10
CA SER A 48 -12.39 1.40 -16.94
C SER A 48 -12.61 0.54 -15.69
N TYR A 49 -13.40 -0.53 -15.81
CA TYR A 49 -13.61 -1.51 -14.73
C TYR A 49 -12.30 -2.17 -14.26
N ARG A 50 -11.43 -2.60 -15.18
CA ARG A 50 -10.14 -3.21 -14.81
C ARG A 50 -9.22 -2.22 -14.09
N THR A 51 -9.16 -0.97 -14.57
CA THR A 51 -8.36 0.09 -13.96
C THR A 51 -8.87 0.44 -12.56
N TYR A 52 -10.19 0.58 -12.41
CA TYR A 52 -10.84 0.80 -11.11
C TYR A 52 -10.47 -0.28 -10.09
N ASN A 53 -10.57 -1.56 -10.49
CA ASN A 53 -10.31 -2.67 -9.57
C ASN A 53 -8.83 -2.83 -9.25
N SER A 54 -7.93 -2.65 -10.21
CA SER A 54 -6.48 -2.69 -9.93
C SER A 54 -6.06 -1.59 -8.96
N TYR A 55 -6.59 -0.36 -9.10
CA TYR A 55 -6.36 0.69 -8.11
C TYR A 55 -6.95 0.35 -6.74
N SER A 56 -8.13 -0.28 -6.72
CA SER A 56 -8.76 -0.73 -5.49
C SER A 56 -7.91 -1.79 -4.77
N TYR A 57 -7.36 -2.76 -5.50
CA TYR A 57 -6.44 -3.76 -4.95
C TYR A 57 -5.14 -3.13 -4.45
N PHE A 58 -4.61 -2.13 -5.15
CA PHE A 58 -3.44 -1.39 -4.70
C PHE A 58 -3.70 -0.73 -3.34
N ILE A 59 -4.83 -0.04 -3.17
CA ILE A 59 -5.23 0.55 -1.88
C ILE A 59 -5.28 -0.53 -0.79
N HIS A 60 -5.93 -1.66 -1.06
CA HIS A 60 -6.07 -2.73 -0.09
C HIS A 60 -4.71 -3.27 0.37
N HIS A 61 -3.90 -3.72 -0.58
CA HIS A 61 -2.62 -4.37 -0.28
C HIS A 61 -1.60 -3.38 0.29
N LEU A 62 -1.58 -2.12 -0.14
CA LEU A 62 -0.71 -1.11 0.46
C LEU A 62 -1.05 -0.90 1.94
N TYR A 63 -2.34 -0.82 2.27
CA TYR A 63 -2.77 -0.65 3.66
C TYR A 63 -2.40 -1.87 4.52
N GLU A 64 -2.67 -3.09 4.06
CA GLU A 64 -2.35 -4.31 4.82
C GLU A 64 -0.84 -4.49 4.99
N PHE A 65 -0.06 -4.17 3.94
CA PHE A 65 1.39 -4.18 4.00
C PHE A 65 1.92 -3.21 5.07
N LEU A 66 1.45 -1.96 5.10
CA LEU A 66 1.85 -0.98 6.12
C LEU A 66 1.50 -1.47 7.54
N LEU A 67 0.31 -2.04 7.72
CA LEU A 67 -0.06 -2.63 9.01
C LEU A 67 0.87 -3.77 9.42
N ALA A 68 1.26 -4.63 8.48
CA ALA A 68 2.12 -5.77 8.75
C ALA A 68 3.55 -5.32 9.14
N CYS A 69 4.06 -4.25 8.52
CA CYS A 69 5.31 -3.59 8.93
C CYS A 69 5.22 -3.09 10.37
N HIS A 70 4.19 -2.30 10.71
CA HIS A 70 4.00 -1.83 12.09
C HIS A 70 3.84 -2.98 13.08
N ALA A 71 3.07 -4.02 12.74
CA ALA A 71 2.90 -5.18 13.62
C ALA A 71 4.22 -5.88 13.94
N ARG A 72 5.14 -5.94 12.96
CA ARG A 72 6.49 -6.44 13.17
C ARG A 72 7.32 -5.51 14.05
N ASP A 73 7.28 -4.20 13.80
CA ASP A 73 8.05 -3.21 14.58
C ASP A 73 7.62 -3.16 16.06
N PHE A 74 6.34 -3.42 16.35
CA PHE A 74 5.82 -3.57 17.70
C PHE A 74 6.02 -4.98 18.31
N GLU A 75 6.71 -5.88 17.61
CA GLU A 75 6.88 -7.30 17.96
C GLU A 75 5.56 -8.00 18.32
N ASN A 76 4.44 -7.61 17.70
CA ASN A 76 3.11 -8.06 18.12
C ASN A 76 2.17 -8.24 16.93
N LYS A 77 1.56 -9.43 16.82
CA LYS A 77 0.49 -9.70 15.84
C LYS A 77 -0.63 -8.66 15.88
N ASN A 78 -0.91 -8.08 17.05
CA ASN A 78 -1.79 -6.93 17.20
C ASN A 78 -0.95 -5.70 17.53
N ILE A 79 -0.89 -4.73 16.61
CA ILE A 79 -0.17 -3.45 16.76
C ILE A 79 -0.49 -2.77 18.11
N THR A 80 -1.72 -2.92 18.62
CA THR A 80 -2.14 -2.35 19.91
C THR A 80 -3.13 -3.26 20.64
N ASN A 81 -3.15 -3.13 21.97
CA ASN A 81 -4.15 -3.77 22.85
C ASN A 81 -5.48 -2.99 22.91
N LYS A 82 -5.52 -1.78 22.34
CA LYS A 82 -6.74 -0.96 22.22
C LYS A 82 -7.79 -1.70 21.39
N LYS A 83 -9.07 -1.39 21.62
CA LYS A 83 -10.20 -1.99 20.90
C LYS A 83 -11.08 -0.91 20.26
N GLY A 84 -11.87 -1.31 19.27
CA GLY A 84 -12.86 -0.45 18.62
C GLY A 84 -12.28 0.85 18.07
N ILE A 85 -12.91 1.98 18.39
CA ILE A 85 -12.55 3.31 17.87
C ILE A 85 -11.14 3.73 18.29
N GLU A 86 -10.69 3.37 19.49
CA GLU A 86 -9.35 3.74 19.97
C GLU A 86 -8.25 3.01 19.21
N LYS A 87 -8.47 1.74 18.86
CA LYS A 87 -7.56 0.99 17.98
C LYS A 87 -7.44 1.68 16.62
N ASN A 88 -8.58 2.05 16.05
CA ASN A 88 -8.65 2.72 14.76
C ASN A 88 -7.90 4.04 14.78
N LYS A 89 -8.13 4.91 15.77
CA LYS A 89 -7.40 6.19 15.90
C LYS A 89 -5.89 6.01 16.03
N PHE A 90 -5.45 4.99 16.78
CA PHE A 90 -4.02 4.70 16.93
C PHE A 90 -3.39 4.21 15.63
N ILE A 91 -4.07 3.34 14.88
CA ILE A 91 -3.60 2.91 13.57
C ILE A 91 -3.59 4.09 12.59
N ASP A 92 -4.65 4.91 12.60
CA ASP A 92 -4.77 6.07 11.73
C ASP A 92 -3.64 7.09 12.01
N SER A 93 -3.18 7.22 13.27
CA SER A 93 -2.03 8.08 13.59
C SER A 93 -0.71 7.54 13.03
N LEU A 94 -0.44 6.24 13.14
CA LEU A 94 0.77 5.61 12.56
C LEU A 94 0.86 5.83 11.05
N ILE A 95 -0.25 5.62 10.34
CA ILE A 95 -0.31 5.81 8.87
C ILE A 95 -0.14 7.29 8.50
N SER A 96 -0.65 8.22 9.32
CA SER A 96 -0.46 9.65 9.09
C SER A 96 0.99 10.08 9.34
N GLU A 97 1.65 9.50 10.35
CA GLU A 97 3.07 9.70 10.62
C GLU A 97 3.95 9.16 9.49
N ASP A 98 3.63 7.99 8.93
CA ASP A 98 4.32 7.48 7.74
C ASP A 98 4.18 8.43 6.56
N ALA A 99 2.96 8.91 6.27
CA ALA A 99 2.72 9.85 5.18
C ALA A 99 3.50 11.16 5.37
N TYR A 100 3.52 11.69 6.60
CA TYR A 100 4.32 12.87 6.93
C TYR A 100 5.81 12.61 6.72
N ARG A 101 6.32 11.47 7.22
CA ARG A 101 7.74 11.09 7.14
C ARG A 101 8.19 10.97 5.68
N VAL A 102 7.42 10.32 4.81
CA VAL A 102 7.81 10.15 3.40
C VAL A 102 7.80 11.47 2.64
N VAL A 103 6.80 12.34 2.86
CA VAL A 103 6.74 13.66 2.22
C VAL A 103 7.90 14.54 2.71
N ASN A 104 8.12 14.62 4.02
CA ASN A 104 9.19 15.42 4.59
C ASN A 104 10.59 14.88 4.21
N GLY A 105 10.74 13.56 4.12
CA GLY A 105 11.97 12.93 3.65
C GLY A 105 12.34 13.31 2.22
N ARG A 106 11.36 13.46 1.32
CA ARG A 106 11.58 13.96 -0.05
C ARG A 106 12.05 15.41 -0.05
N ILE A 107 11.37 16.27 0.72
CA ILE A 107 11.75 17.68 0.89
C ILE A 107 13.19 17.80 1.38
N ASP A 108 13.56 17.03 2.42
CA ASP A 108 14.89 17.05 3.02
C ASP A 108 15.98 16.57 2.04
N ARG A 109 15.70 15.52 1.26
CA ARG A 109 16.64 15.03 0.23
C ARG A 109 16.90 16.06 -0.87
N ILE A 110 15.85 16.77 -1.30
CA ILE A 110 15.99 17.85 -2.30
C ILE A 110 16.83 19.00 -1.72
N LYS A 111 16.52 19.45 -0.51
CA LYS A 111 17.29 20.52 0.19
C LYS A 111 18.77 20.17 0.34
N ARG A 112 19.10 18.89 0.51
CA ARG A 112 20.49 18.40 0.63
C ARG A 112 21.18 18.13 -0.71
N GLY A 113 20.50 18.31 -1.84
CA GLY A 113 21.05 17.98 -3.15
C GLY A 113 21.24 16.47 -3.40
N GLN A 114 20.50 15.63 -2.66
CA GLN A 114 20.56 14.15 -2.75
C GLN A 114 19.34 13.56 -3.49
N ALA A 115 18.50 14.42 -4.06
CA ALA A 115 17.38 14.01 -4.88
C ALA A 115 17.85 13.63 -6.29
N PRO A 116 17.27 12.59 -6.91
CA PRO A 116 17.55 12.26 -8.31
C PRO A 116 17.12 13.41 -9.23
N SER A 117 17.73 13.50 -10.41
CA SER A 117 17.44 14.56 -11.39
C SER A 117 16.01 14.57 -11.94
N HIS A 118 15.28 13.45 -11.79
CA HIS A 118 13.90 13.27 -12.24
C HIS A 118 12.87 13.49 -11.12
N GLU A 119 13.30 13.87 -9.91
CA GLU A 119 12.40 14.22 -8.81
C GLU A 119 11.65 15.53 -9.15
N ASN A 120 10.41 15.67 -8.68
CA ASN A 120 9.67 16.91 -8.86
C ASN A 120 10.33 18.08 -8.11
N ASP A 121 9.97 19.31 -8.50
CA ASP A 121 10.36 20.49 -7.74
C ASP A 121 9.89 20.43 -6.28
N ILE A 122 10.67 21.01 -5.37
CA ILE A 122 10.40 20.97 -3.93
C ILE A 122 9.00 21.52 -3.58
N SER A 123 8.52 22.53 -4.31
CA SER A 123 7.22 23.15 -4.07
C SER A 123 6.04 22.19 -4.30
N HIS A 124 6.24 21.12 -5.07
CA HIS A 124 5.25 20.06 -5.21
C HIS A 124 5.02 19.35 -3.87
N TYR A 125 6.09 18.98 -3.16
CA TYR A 125 6.02 18.26 -1.90
C TYR A 125 5.61 19.16 -0.74
N GLU A 126 6.03 20.42 -0.73
CA GLU A 126 5.61 21.39 0.30
C GLU A 126 4.09 21.61 0.31
N LYS A 127 3.42 21.55 -0.86
CA LYS A 127 1.96 21.65 -0.97
C LYS A 127 1.22 20.42 -0.42
N LEU A 128 1.90 19.30 -0.23
CA LEU A 128 1.33 18.10 0.39
C LEU A 128 1.35 18.19 1.93
N LEU A 129 1.92 19.25 2.50
CA LEU A 129 1.93 19.49 3.94
C LEU A 129 0.96 20.64 4.31
N PRO A 130 0.26 20.54 5.47
CA PRO A 130 0.20 19.39 6.35
C PRO A 130 -0.60 18.23 5.76
N ILE A 131 -0.31 17.00 6.21
CA ILE A 131 -1.08 15.82 5.80
C ILE A 131 -2.55 16.02 6.20
N PRO A 132 -3.52 15.80 5.29
CA PRO A 132 -4.93 15.96 5.62
C PRO A 132 -5.34 15.08 6.80
N ALA A 133 -6.00 15.65 7.82
CA ALA A 133 -6.36 14.93 9.05
C ALA A 133 -7.26 13.71 8.79
N SER A 134 -8.02 13.70 7.69
CA SER A 134 -8.89 12.59 7.31
C SER A 134 -8.21 11.52 6.45
N PHE A 135 -6.95 11.69 6.06
CA PHE A 135 -6.23 10.80 5.14
C PHE A 135 -6.26 9.34 5.61
N ALA A 136 -5.71 9.05 6.79
CA ALA A 136 -5.59 7.67 7.25
C ALA A 136 -6.94 7.01 7.55
N GLN A 137 -7.90 7.78 8.09
CA GLN A 137 -9.26 7.32 8.31
C GLN A 137 -9.93 6.93 6.98
N GLU A 138 -9.87 7.80 5.98
CA GLU A 138 -10.45 7.53 4.66
C GLU A 138 -9.72 6.35 4.00
N PHE A 139 -8.40 6.27 4.10
CA PHE A 139 -7.62 5.15 3.57
C PHE A 139 -8.08 3.81 4.18
N ARG A 140 -8.29 3.75 5.50
CA ARG A 140 -8.85 2.58 6.19
C ARG A 140 -10.27 2.24 5.73
N VAL A 141 -11.12 3.26 5.57
CA VAL A 141 -12.51 3.07 5.12
C VAL A 141 -12.54 2.51 3.70
N TYR A 142 -11.75 3.06 2.78
CA TYR A 142 -11.65 2.55 1.42
C TYR A 142 -11.10 1.12 1.39
N ARG A 143 -10.05 0.82 2.17
CA ARG A 143 -9.58 -0.56 2.32
C ARG A 143 -10.70 -1.50 2.76
N ASN A 144 -11.45 -1.17 3.80
CA ASN A 144 -12.48 -2.05 4.34
C ASN A 144 -13.64 -2.28 3.36
N LYS A 145 -14.03 -1.24 2.63
CA LYS A 145 -15.18 -1.30 1.74
C LYS A 145 -14.86 -1.90 0.36
N ILE A 146 -13.62 -1.74 -0.12
CA ILE A 146 -13.15 -2.39 -1.35
C ILE A 146 -13.10 -3.92 -1.19
N SER A 147 -12.60 -4.37 -0.04
CA SER A 147 -12.39 -5.79 0.28
C SER A 147 -13.59 -6.44 0.97
N GLY A 148 -14.61 -5.64 1.31
CA GLY A 148 -15.80 -6.07 2.05
C GLY A 148 -16.86 -6.74 1.19
N HIS A 149 -17.94 -7.17 1.84
CA HIS A 149 -19.10 -7.80 1.20
C HIS A 149 -19.64 -6.97 0.03
N ALA A 150 -20.12 -7.67 -1.01
CA ALA A 150 -20.81 -7.09 -2.16
C ALA A 150 -22.09 -6.35 -1.72
N SER A 151 -21.90 -5.12 -1.25
CA SER A 151 -22.93 -4.22 -0.77
C SER A 151 -23.12 -3.09 -1.78
N TYR A 152 -24.35 -2.57 -1.86
CA TYR A 152 -24.67 -1.45 -2.76
C TYR A 152 -23.87 -0.18 -2.41
N GLU A 153 -23.41 -0.06 -1.16
CA GLU A 153 -22.55 1.05 -0.70
C GLU A 153 -21.26 1.15 -1.51
N ARG A 154 -20.75 0.03 -2.05
CA ARG A 154 -19.55 0.00 -2.92
C ARG A 154 -19.78 0.71 -4.26
N THR A 155 -21.01 0.74 -4.77
CA THR A 155 -21.33 1.36 -6.07
C THR A 155 -22.02 2.71 -5.93
N LYS A 156 -22.64 3.01 -4.77
CA LYS A 156 -23.43 4.23 -4.55
C LYS A 156 -22.77 5.25 -3.65
N ASP A 157 -22.08 4.82 -2.58
CA ASP A 157 -21.64 5.70 -1.49
C ASP A 157 -20.12 5.85 -1.42
N LEU A 158 -19.38 5.15 -2.29
CA LEU A 158 -17.93 5.22 -2.41
C LEU A 158 -17.54 5.89 -3.73
N ASN A 159 -16.96 7.08 -3.63
CA ASN A 159 -16.40 7.75 -4.78
C ASN A 159 -14.88 7.52 -4.84
N LEU A 160 -14.44 6.46 -5.52
CA LEU A 160 -13.00 6.20 -5.70
C LEU A 160 -12.29 7.31 -6.47
N THR A 161 -13.02 8.07 -7.30
CA THR A 161 -12.48 9.22 -8.02
C THR A 161 -12.05 10.32 -7.04
N ASP A 162 -12.91 10.69 -6.09
CA ASP A 162 -12.58 11.73 -5.11
C ASP A 162 -11.38 11.32 -4.24
N PHE A 163 -11.37 10.05 -3.81
CA PHE A 163 -10.26 9.50 -3.05
C PHE A 163 -8.95 9.49 -3.86
N TYR A 164 -9.00 9.07 -5.13
CA TYR A 164 -7.85 9.09 -6.03
C TYR A 164 -7.30 10.52 -6.18
N LEU A 165 -8.16 11.48 -6.53
CA LEU A 165 -7.77 12.87 -6.74
C LEU A 165 -7.17 13.51 -5.49
N LYS A 166 -7.71 13.17 -4.31
CA LYS A 166 -7.25 13.72 -3.04
C LYS A 166 -5.97 13.07 -2.53
N TYR A 167 -5.80 11.75 -2.74
CA TYR A 167 -4.82 10.98 -1.97
C TYR A 167 -3.80 10.15 -2.76
N HIS A 168 -3.95 10.02 -4.08
CA HIS A 168 -3.07 9.13 -4.86
C HIS A 168 -1.58 9.42 -4.66
N PHE A 169 -1.18 10.69 -4.57
CA PHE A 169 0.22 11.06 -4.36
C PHE A 169 0.78 10.57 -3.01
N TYR A 170 0.02 10.67 -1.91
CA TYR A 170 0.45 10.13 -0.61
C TYR A 170 0.63 8.61 -0.68
N LEU A 171 -0.33 7.91 -1.30
CA LEU A 171 -0.24 6.44 -1.46
C LEU A 171 0.94 6.02 -2.33
N TYR A 172 1.19 6.76 -3.40
CA TYR A 172 2.35 6.52 -4.26
C TYR A 172 3.67 6.74 -3.50
N LEU A 173 3.80 7.84 -2.76
CA LEU A 173 5.01 8.11 -1.97
C LEU A 173 5.25 7.05 -0.89
N LEU A 174 4.19 6.62 -0.20
CA LEU A 174 4.24 5.51 0.75
C LEU A 174 4.75 4.22 0.06
N PHE A 175 4.20 3.89 -1.11
CA PHE A 175 4.57 2.69 -1.87
C PHE A 175 6.02 2.72 -2.37
N VAL A 176 6.50 3.86 -2.88
CA VAL A 176 7.87 3.97 -3.39
C VAL A 176 8.89 3.95 -2.25
N ASP A 177 8.62 4.64 -1.13
CA ASP A 177 9.53 4.68 0.03
C ASP A 177 9.80 3.29 0.61
N VAL A 178 8.76 2.47 0.76
CA VAL A 178 8.88 1.11 1.31
C VAL A 178 9.37 0.07 0.30
N GLY A 179 9.20 0.36 -1.00
CA GLY A 179 9.54 -0.55 -2.07
C GLY A 179 11.04 -0.82 -2.23
N GLU A 180 11.89 0.13 -1.85
CA GLU A 180 13.35 -0.05 -1.87
C GLU A 180 13.82 -1.09 -0.85
N PHE A 181 13.17 -1.20 0.31
CA PHE A 181 13.58 -2.13 1.37
C PHE A 181 13.00 -3.55 1.16
N TRP A 182 11.73 -3.66 0.79
CA TRP A 182 11.04 -4.96 0.65
C TRP A 182 11.08 -5.52 -0.77
N GLY A 183 11.32 -4.67 -1.76
CA GLY A 183 11.44 -5.04 -3.16
C GLY A 183 12.86 -5.39 -3.60
N TRP A 184 13.88 -5.11 -2.78
CA TRP A 184 15.25 -5.53 -3.09
C TRP A 184 15.32 -7.05 -3.11
N GLN A 185 15.63 -7.59 -4.28
CA GLN A 185 15.93 -8.99 -4.46
C GLN A 185 17.44 -9.12 -4.54
N GLY A 186 18.01 -10.06 -3.79
CA GLY A 186 19.22 -10.71 -4.26
C GLY A 186 18.92 -11.48 -5.55
N ASP A 187 19.78 -12.40 -5.96
CA ASP A 187 19.62 -13.06 -7.26
C ASP A 187 18.35 -13.93 -7.38
N ASP A 188 17.70 -14.32 -6.26
CA ASP A 188 16.55 -15.23 -6.25
C ASP A 188 15.24 -14.63 -5.68
N PHE A 189 14.13 -14.94 -6.35
CA PHE A 189 12.78 -14.67 -5.87
C PHE A 189 12.47 -15.56 -4.64
N PRO A 190 11.87 -15.02 -3.56
CA PRO A 190 11.62 -15.81 -2.35
C PRO A 190 10.66 -16.96 -2.62
N GLU A 191 10.96 -18.13 -2.06
CA GLU A 191 10.05 -19.26 -2.11
C GLU A 191 8.85 -19.02 -1.18
N PHE A 192 7.64 -19.08 -1.75
CA PHE A 192 6.39 -19.07 -1.01
C PHE A 192 5.79 -20.46 -1.09
N GLU A 193 5.90 -21.24 -0.01
CA GLU A 193 5.51 -22.66 0.03
C GLU A 193 4.09 -22.91 -0.51
N ASP A 194 3.12 -22.11 -0.08
CA ASP A 194 1.73 -22.20 -0.54
C ASP A 194 1.58 -21.90 -2.04
N VAL A 195 2.33 -20.92 -2.57
CA VAL A 195 2.30 -20.58 -4.01
C VAL A 195 2.90 -21.72 -4.82
N THR A 196 4.04 -22.27 -4.37
CA THR A 196 4.68 -23.42 -5.00
C THR A 196 3.76 -24.64 -5.00
N ASN A 197 3.10 -24.92 -3.87
CA ASN A 197 2.16 -26.04 -3.74
C ASN A 197 0.92 -25.85 -4.62
N PHE A 198 0.37 -24.64 -4.68
CA PHE A 198 -0.73 -24.28 -5.57
C PHE A 198 -0.36 -24.48 -7.05
N MET A 199 0.82 -24.01 -7.46
CA MET A 199 1.34 -24.20 -8.81
C MET A 199 1.55 -25.68 -9.14
N LYS A 200 2.11 -26.46 -8.22
CA LYS A 200 2.27 -27.91 -8.37
C LYS A 200 0.92 -28.63 -8.54
N ALA A 201 -0.13 -28.16 -7.86
CA ALA A 201 -1.47 -28.72 -8.02
C ALA A 201 -2.06 -28.41 -9.42
N MET A 202 -1.88 -27.19 -9.93
CA MET A 202 -2.39 -26.81 -11.26
C MET A 202 -1.58 -27.41 -12.42
N ALA A 203 -0.27 -27.60 -12.26
CA ALA A 203 0.61 -28.14 -13.29
C ALA A 203 0.64 -29.68 -13.35
N ARG A 204 -0.21 -30.36 -12.58
CA ARG A 204 -0.35 -31.83 -12.55
C ARG A 204 -1.45 -32.35 -13.50
N GLU A 205 -1.91 -31.52 -14.44
CA GLU A 205 -2.68 -31.92 -15.62
C GLU A 205 -1.76 -32.11 -16.84
#